data_AF-A0A7L4ZUQ5-F1
#
_entry.id   AF-A0A7L4ZUQ5-F1
#
_cell.length_a   1.000
_cell.length_b   1.000
_cell.length_c   1.000
_cell.angle_alpha   90.00
_cell.angle_beta   90.00
_cell.angle_gamma   90.00
#
_symmetry.space_group_name_H-M   'P 1'
#
loop_
_entity.id
_entity.type
_entity.pdbx_description
1 polymer ?
#
loop_
_entity_poly.entity_id
_entity_poly.type
_entity_poly.pdbx_seq_one_letter_code
_entity_poly.pdbx_strand_id
1 'polypeptide(L)'
;MESNKINTPIDPKQIKGWGIDADPKNDPTYPMRQPRMNITQDPDYKHRPESLQPVDTEVLRSVERPNVSAVFGTPEPPKGLSGLIRRAAFHFSENEYAHWLPLLLADRVDVVEGVLDDLVHGKLPNIYAEKGYPVEWKHNRTSLILKLTTVAAVATGALVLLSSNGKKSKKRKGYRSAYYDDQA
;
A
#
# COMPACT_ATOMS: atom_id res chain seq x y z
N MET A 1 0.86 64.19 0.88
CA MET A 1 1.93 64.06 -0.12
C MET A 1 2.65 62.77 0.15
N GLU A 2 2.20 61.69 -0.48
CA GLU A 2 2.78 60.35 -0.31
C GLU A 2 4.14 60.31 -1.02
N SER A 3 5.17 59.89 -0.30
CA SER A 3 6.54 59.79 -0.81
C SER A 3 6.63 58.63 -1.81
N ASN A 4 6.76 58.95 -3.10
CA ASN A 4 7.15 57.99 -4.13
C ASN A 4 8.59 57.51 -3.85
N LYS A 5 8.74 56.35 -3.20
CA LYS A 5 10.05 55.67 -3.11
C LYS A 5 10.38 55.13 -4.50
N ILE A 6 11.35 55.77 -5.15
CA ILE A 6 11.96 55.25 -6.38
C ILE A 6 12.74 53.99 -6.01
N ASN A 7 12.41 52.86 -6.64
CA ASN A 7 13.18 51.62 -6.48
C ASN A 7 14.53 51.79 -7.17
N THR A 8 15.54 52.25 -6.44
CA THR A 8 16.92 52.32 -6.94
C THR A 8 17.47 50.90 -7.09
N PRO A 9 18.05 50.53 -8.25
CA PRO A 9 18.71 49.25 -8.42
C PRO A 9 19.83 49.09 -7.38
N ILE A 10 19.70 48.11 -6.49
CA ILE A 10 20.73 47.78 -5.50
C ILE A 10 21.80 46.94 -6.18
N ASP A 11 23.07 47.29 -6.00
CA ASP A 11 24.18 46.45 -6.47
C ASP A 11 24.14 45.11 -5.73
N PRO A 12 23.95 43.98 -6.43
CA PRO A 12 23.81 42.69 -5.77
C PRO A 12 25.03 42.28 -4.93
N LYS A 13 26.23 42.80 -5.24
CA LYS A 13 27.45 42.52 -4.46
C LYS A 13 27.41 43.08 -3.04
N GLN A 14 26.55 44.05 -2.77
CA GLN A 14 26.39 44.66 -1.44
C GLN A 14 25.49 43.83 -0.52
N ILE A 15 24.72 42.89 -1.08
CA ILE A 15 23.82 42.03 -0.33
C ILE A 15 24.64 40.85 0.19
N LYS A 16 24.83 40.78 1.51
CA LYS A 16 25.52 39.66 2.17
C LYS A 16 24.78 38.35 1.87
N GLY A 17 25.47 37.41 1.23
CA GLY A 17 24.91 36.11 0.83
C GLY A 17 24.30 36.10 -0.58
N TRP A 18 24.38 37.20 -1.33
CA TRP A 18 23.94 37.21 -2.72
C TRP A 18 24.84 36.33 -3.61
N GLY A 19 24.22 35.43 -4.37
CA GLY A 19 24.94 34.48 -5.22
C GLY A 19 25.57 33.30 -4.47
N ILE A 20 25.23 33.08 -3.18
CA ILE A 20 25.70 31.92 -2.43
C ILE A 20 25.21 30.59 -3.02
N ASP A 21 24.03 30.61 -3.63
CA ASP A 21 23.45 29.45 -4.35
C ASP A 21 24.02 29.29 -5.77
N ALA A 22 24.86 30.22 -6.23
CA ALA A 22 25.46 30.17 -7.56
C ALA A 22 26.76 29.34 -7.61
N ASP A 23 27.37 29.02 -6.46
CA ASP A 23 28.49 28.09 -6.41
C ASP A 23 27.98 26.64 -6.52
N PRO A 24 28.31 25.89 -7.59
CA PRO A 24 27.89 24.51 -7.73
C PRO A 24 28.41 23.60 -6.61
N LYS A 25 29.50 23.96 -5.94
CA LYS A 25 30.06 23.19 -4.81
C LYS A 25 29.25 23.34 -3.53
N ASN A 26 28.37 24.33 -3.46
CA ASN A 26 27.47 24.55 -2.33
C ASN A 26 26.15 23.74 -2.47
N ASP A 27 25.90 23.12 -3.62
CA ASP A 27 24.77 22.21 -3.79
C ASP A 27 25.10 20.87 -3.09
N PRO A 28 24.29 20.44 -2.09
CA PRO A 28 24.48 19.15 -1.43
C PRO A 28 24.38 17.95 -2.39
N THR A 29 23.90 18.17 -3.61
CA THR A 29 23.72 17.16 -4.65
C THR A 29 24.88 17.14 -5.68
N TYR A 30 25.88 18.01 -5.57
CA TYR A 30 27.08 17.96 -6.42
C TYR A 30 28.02 16.82 -5.97
N PRO A 31 28.64 16.03 -6.89
CA PRO A 31 28.61 16.11 -8.35
C PRO A 31 27.53 15.21 -8.99
N MET A 32 26.67 14.57 -8.20
CA MET A 32 25.71 13.56 -8.66
C MET A 32 24.60 14.15 -9.53
N ARG A 33 24.25 15.42 -9.31
CA ARG A 33 23.29 16.18 -10.12
C ARG A 33 24.04 17.23 -10.94
N GLN A 34 23.77 17.29 -12.24
CA GLN A 34 24.26 18.38 -13.09
C GLN A 34 23.69 19.72 -12.57
N PRO A 35 24.51 20.79 -12.43
CA PRO A 35 24.03 22.06 -11.91
C PRO A 35 22.88 22.61 -12.75
N ARG A 36 21.67 22.67 -12.17
CA ARG A 36 20.47 23.18 -12.85
C ARG A 36 20.35 24.67 -12.60
N MET A 37 21.00 25.47 -13.44
CA MET A 37 20.98 26.93 -13.32
C MET A 37 19.85 27.59 -14.15
N ASN A 38 19.02 26.79 -14.82
CA ASN A 38 18.07 27.29 -15.80
C ASN A 38 16.79 26.42 -15.86
N ILE A 39 15.64 27.10 -15.77
CA ILE A 39 14.27 26.55 -15.88
C ILE A 39 14.07 25.69 -17.13
N THR A 40 14.88 25.87 -18.18
CA THR A 40 14.82 25.11 -19.44
C THR A 40 15.38 23.68 -19.33
N GLN A 41 15.92 23.29 -18.17
CA GLN A 41 16.42 21.94 -17.89
C GLN A 41 15.47 21.12 -17.01
N ASP A 42 14.20 21.54 -16.88
CA ASP A 42 13.19 20.67 -16.30
C ASP A 42 13.07 19.40 -17.16
N PRO A 43 13.03 18.21 -16.54
CA PRO A 43 12.95 16.96 -17.27
C PRO A 43 11.71 16.97 -18.16
N ASP A 44 11.93 16.81 -19.47
CA ASP A 44 10.84 16.63 -20.42
C ASP A 44 10.01 15.42 -19.97
N TYR A 45 8.70 15.63 -19.80
CA TYR A 45 7.77 14.56 -19.40
C TYR A 45 7.80 13.37 -20.37
N LYS A 46 8.32 13.55 -21.59
CA LYS A 46 8.52 12.48 -22.58
C LYS A 46 9.77 11.63 -22.33
N HIS A 47 10.73 12.11 -21.55
CA HIS A 47 12.00 11.44 -21.30
C HIS A 47 12.04 10.89 -19.86
N ARG A 48 12.17 9.56 -19.74
CA ARG A 48 12.37 8.87 -18.47
C ARG A 48 13.83 9.06 -18.01
N PRO A 49 14.13 9.16 -16.70
CA PRO A 49 15.50 9.19 -16.20
C PRO A 49 16.32 7.99 -16.69
N GLU A 50 17.59 8.21 -17.04
CA GLU A 50 18.51 7.15 -17.48
C GLU A 50 18.82 6.15 -16.37
N SER A 51 18.94 6.64 -15.12
CA SER A 51 19.12 5.80 -13.93
C SER A 51 17.77 5.59 -13.23
N LEU A 52 17.30 4.36 -13.19
CA LEU A 52 16.11 3.96 -12.43
C LEU A 52 16.49 3.41 -11.05
N GLN A 53 15.56 3.52 -10.10
CA GLN A 53 15.67 2.84 -8.83
C GLN A 53 15.76 1.31 -9.06
N PRO A 54 16.69 0.59 -8.39
CA PRO A 54 16.78 -0.87 -8.51
C PRO A 54 15.51 -1.54 -7.97
N VAL A 55 15.04 -2.57 -8.69
CA VAL A 55 13.85 -3.35 -8.32
C VAL A 55 14.30 -4.60 -7.58
N ASP A 56 14.61 -4.45 -6.29
CA ASP A 56 15.11 -5.54 -5.44
C ASP A 56 14.00 -6.41 -4.83
N THR A 57 12.76 -5.96 -4.97
CA THR A 57 11.58 -6.50 -4.29
C THR A 57 10.40 -6.54 -5.26
N GLU A 58 9.43 -7.41 -5.01
CA GLU A 58 8.21 -7.49 -5.80
C GLU A 58 7.43 -6.15 -5.75
N VAL A 59 7.27 -5.52 -6.92
CA VAL A 59 6.49 -4.30 -7.10
C VAL A 59 5.27 -4.64 -7.94
N LEU A 60 4.09 -4.52 -7.33
CA LEU A 60 2.83 -4.67 -8.05
C LEU A 60 2.57 -3.40 -8.86
N ARG A 61 2.22 -3.58 -10.12
CA ARG A 61 2.01 -2.50 -11.07
C ARG A 61 0.67 -2.65 -11.75
N SER A 62 0.13 -1.53 -12.17
CA SER A 62 -1.07 -1.48 -12.98
C SER A 62 -0.92 -2.21 -14.30
N VAL A 63 -2.00 -2.86 -14.74
CA VAL A 63 -2.08 -3.50 -16.06
C VAL A 63 -1.98 -2.46 -17.19
N GLU A 64 -2.42 -1.23 -16.93
CA GLU A 64 -2.41 -0.14 -17.90
C GLU A 64 -1.02 0.48 -18.08
N ARG A 65 -0.15 0.30 -17.08
CA ARG A 65 1.21 0.86 -17.05
C ARG A 65 2.21 -0.26 -16.80
N PRO A 66 2.63 -0.99 -17.85
CA PRO A 66 3.55 -2.12 -17.68
C PRO A 66 4.95 -1.70 -17.24
N ASN A 67 5.32 -0.43 -17.36
CA ASN A 67 6.63 0.05 -16.90
C ASN A 67 6.56 0.47 -15.43
N VAL A 68 7.55 0.05 -14.64
CA VAL A 68 7.71 0.53 -13.25
C VAL A 68 7.94 2.04 -13.26
N SER A 69 7.41 2.74 -12.27
CA SER A 69 7.64 4.17 -12.09
C SER A 69 9.13 4.43 -11.80
N ALA A 70 9.63 5.62 -12.14
CA ALA A 70 11.05 5.94 -11.93
C ALA A 70 11.47 5.88 -10.46
N VAL A 71 10.51 6.16 -9.57
CA VAL A 71 10.61 6.01 -8.11
C VAL A 71 9.37 5.27 -7.65
N PHE A 72 9.54 4.32 -6.72
CA PHE A 72 8.45 3.55 -6.13
C PHE A 72 8.74 3.24 -4.66
N GLY A 73 7.67 3.03 -3.89
CA GLY A 73 7.78 2.61 -2.50
C GLY A 73 8.21 1.14 -2.39
N THR A 74 9.17 0.87 -1.49
CA THR A 74 9.63 -0.47 -1.12
C THR A 74 9.37 -0.92 0.34
N PRO A 75 8.74 -0.13 1.25
CA PRO A 75 8.76 -0.48 2.67
C PRO A 75 7.90 -1.71 3.03
N GLU A 76 6.88 -2.03 2.23
CA GLU A 76 5.93 -3.08 2.56
C GLU A 76 5.65 -3.96 1.34
N PRO A 77 6.51 -4.95 1.07
CA PRO A 77 6.27 -5.85 -0.05
C PRO A 77 5.09 -6.79 0.17
N PRO A 78 4.43 -7.25 -0.91
CA PRO A 78 3.33 -8.20 -0.82
C PRO A 78 3.78 -9.51 -0.17
N LYS A 79 3.35 -9.75 1.07
CA LYS A 79 3.66 -10.96 1.86
C LYS A 79 2.38 -11.64 2.34
N GLY A 80 2.45 -12.93 2.67
CA GLY A 80 1.32 -13.66 3.24
C GLY A 80 0.07 -13.72 2.34
N LEU A 81 -1.08 -13.89 2.98
CA LEU A 81 -2.41 -13.88 2.39
C LEU A 81 -2.80 -12.48 1.91
N SER A 82 -2.47 -11.42 2.66
CA SER A 82 -2.72 -10.05 2.22
C SER A 82 -2.02 -9.75 0.89
N GLY A 83 -0.78 -10.20 0.73
CA GLY A 83 -0.02 -10.13 -0.52
C GLY A 83 -0.65 -10.91 -1.67
N LEU A 84 -1.23 -12.09 -1.43
CA LEU A 84 -1.96 -12.84 -2.46
C LEU A 84 -3.21 -12.10 -2.93
N ILE A 85 -3.94 -11.48 -2.00
CA ILE A 85 -5.12 -10.65 -2.33
C ILE A 85 -4.68 -9.44 -3.17
N ARG A 86 -3.59 -8.77 -2.79
CA ARG A 86 -3.01 -7.67 -3.57
C ARG A 86 -2.61 -8.14 -4.96
N ARG A 87 -1.86 -9.26 -5.09
CA ARG A 87 -1.51 -9.83 -6.41
C ARG A 87 -2.75 -10.05 -7.27
N ALA A 88 -3.82 -10.63 -6.72
CA ALA A 88 -5.07 -10.82 -7.45
C ALA A 88 -5.72 -9.49 -7.87
N ALA A 89 -5.73 -8.48 -7.00
CA ALA A 89 -6.27 -7.15 -7.29
C ALA A 89 -5.58 -6.46 -8.48
N PHE A 90 -4.25 -6.59 -8.58
CA PHE A 90 -3.45 -5.99 -9.66
C PHE A 90 -3.58 -6.70 -11.01
N HIS A 91 -4.40 -7.77 -11.12
CA HIS A 91 -4.77 -8.34 -12.42
C HIS A 91 -5.94 -7.59 -13.08
N PHE A 92 -6.66 -6.74 -12.34
CA PHE A 92 -7.79 -5.95 -12.83
C PHE A 92 -7.37 -4.51 -13.16
N SER A 93 -8.14 -3.84 -14.03
CA SER A 93 -7.95 -2.41 -14.34
C SER A 93 -8.23 -1.55 -13.11
N GLU A 94 -7.50 -0.44 -12.98
CA GLU A 94 -7.70 0.56 -11.93
C GLU A 94 -9.10 1.21 -11.97
N ASN A 95 -9.83 1.12 -13.09
CA ASN A 95 -11.20 1.62 -13.18
C ASN A 95 -12.24 0.66 -12.60
N GLU A 96 -11.86 -0.58 -12.31
CA GLU A 96 -12.78 -1.60 -11.82
C GLU A 96 -12.78 -1.70 -10.29
N TYR A 97 -13.96 -1.92 -9.71
CA TYR A 97 -14.08 -2.21 -8.28
C TYR A 97 -13.34 -3.48 -7.86
N ALA A 98 -13.12 -4.41 -8.80
CA ALA A 98 -12.34 -5.62 -8.57
C ALA A 98 -10.86 -5.33 -8.26
N HIS A 99 -10.35 -4.15 -8.62
CA HIS A 99 -9.03 -3.70 -8.19
C HIS A 99 -9.07 -3.16 -6.75
N TRP A 100 -9.98 -2.23 -6.45
CA TRP A 100 -9.95 -1.49 -5.19
C TRP A 100 -10.53 -2.24 -3.98
N LEU A 101 -11.63 -2.97 -4.16
CA LEU A 101 -12.29 -3.66 -3.04
C LEU A 101 -11.40 -4.73 -2.40
N PRO A 102 -10.67 -5.56 -3.16
CA PRO A 102 -9.74 -6.51 -2.58
C PRO A 102 -8.54 -5.83 -1.89
N LEU A 103 -8.07 -4.68 -2.36
CA LEU A 103 -6.99 -3.94 -1.69
C LEU A 103 -7.41 -3.49 -0.28
N LEU A 104 -8.62 -2.95 -0.13
CA LEU A 104 -9.16 -2.59 1.19
C LEU A 104 -9.28 -3.81 2.11
N LEU A 105 -9.67 -4.96 1.56
CA LEU A 105 -9.70 -6.22 2.30
C LEU A 105 -8.29 -6.66 2.70
N ALA A 106 -7.33 -6.57 1.78
CA ALA A 106 -5.93 -6.94 2.01
C ALA A 106 -5.33 -6.17 3.19
N ASP A 107 -5.61 -4.87 3.30
CA ASP A 107 -5.14 -4.06 4.43
C ASP A 107 -5.70 -4.52 5.77
N ARG A 108 -6.96 -5.02 5.80
CA ARG A 108 -7.54 -5.61 7.02
C ARG A 108 -6.91 -6.96 7.35
N VAL A 109 -6.61 -7.76 6.33
CA VAL A 109 -5.95 -9.06 6.51
C VAL A 109 -4.53 -8.86 7.03
N ASP A 110 -3.78 -7.90 6.49
CA ASP A 110 -2.38 -7.62 6.86
C ASP A 110 -2.24 -7.27 8.34
N VAL A 111 -3.17 -6.48 8.88
CA VAL A 111 -3.22 -6.18 10.33
C VAL A 111 -3.38 -7.46 11.16
N VAL A 112 -4.24 -8.37 10.73
CA VAL A 112 -4.45 -9.65 11.43
C VAL A 112 -3.21 -10.54 11.30
N GLU A 113 -2.59 -10.59 10.12
CA GLU A 113 -1.33 -11.30 9.91
C GLU A 113 -0.21 -10.76 10.79
N GLY A 114 -0.06 -9.45 10.91
CA GLY A 114 0.92 -8.81 11.80
C GLY A 114 0.69 -9.16 13.27
N VAL A 115 -0.55 -9.11 13.76
CA VAL A 115 -0.88 -9.51 15.14
C VAL A 115 -0.58 -10.99 15.39
N LEU A 116 -0.88 -11.86 14.43
CA LEU A 116 -0.55 -13.28 14.51
C LEU A 116 0.96 -13.51 14.50
N ASP A 117 1.70 -12.78 13.67
CA ASP A 117 3.16 -12.85 13.59
C ASP A 117 3.81 -12.39 14.91
N ASP A 118 3.32 -11.30 15.50
CA ASP A 118 3.77 -10.82 16.81
C ASP A 118 3.52 -11.86 17.91
N LEU A 119 2.33 -12.49 17.90
CA LEU A 119 1.97 -13.57 18.81
C LEU A 119 2.91 -14.78 18.67
N VAL A 120 3.22 -15.19 17.44
CA VAL A 120 4.15 -16.30 17.14
C VAL A 120 5.56 -15.98 17.62
N HIS A 121 6.00 -14.74 17.48
CA HIS A 121 7.31 -14.27 17.95
C HIS A 121 7.34 -13.94 19.45
N GLY A 122 6.26 -14.21 20.19
CA GLY A 122 6.19 -14.02 21.64
C GLY A 122 6.08 -12.57 22.10
N LYS A 123 5.80 -11.63 21.19
CA LYS A 123 5.50 -10.24 21.52
C LYS A 123 3.99 -10.13 21.74
N LEU A 124 3.59 -9.92 22.99
CA LEU A 124 2.20 -9.61 23.30
C LEU A 124 2.00 -8.10 23.25
N PRO A 125 1.42 -7.52 22.18
CA PRO A 125 1.08 -6.11 22.17
C PRO A 125 0.08 -5.80 23.28
N ASN A 126 0.21 -4.65 23.94
CA ASN A 126 -0.74 -4.22 24.96
C ASN A 126 -1.96 -3.57 24.29
N ILE A 127 -2.69 -4.36 23.50
CA ILE A 127 -3.84 -3.91 22.71
C ILE A 127 -4.89 -3.24 23.61
N TYR A 128 -5.02 -3.71 24.86
CA TYR A 128 -5.97 -3.15 25.81
C TYR A 128 -5.67 -1.67 26.14
N ALA A 129 -4.42 -1.34 26.41
CA ALA A 129 -4.02 0.05 26.66
C ALA A 129 -3.96 0.87 25.37
N GLU A 130 -3.40 0.33 24.29
CA GLU A 130 -3.16 1.04 23.03
C GLU A 130 -4.46 1.41 22.29
N LYS A 131 -5.50 0.56 22.35
CA LYS A 131 -6.81 0.87 21.76
C LYS A 131 -7.69 1.76 22.63
N GLY A 132 -7.24 2.12 23.85
CA GLY A 132 -8.01 2.97 24.74
C GLY A 132 -9.26 2.31 25.35
N TYR A 133 -9.33 0.97 25.36
CA TYR A 133 -10.45 0.24 25.97
C TYR A 133 -10.70 0.58 27.45
N PRO A 134 -9.71 0.92 28.30
CA PRO A 134 -9.97 1.42 29.64
C PRO A 134 -10.84 2.69 29.68
N VAL A 135 -10.64 3.57 28.70
CA VAL A 135 -11.38 4.85 28.60
C VAL A 135 -12.76 4.58 28.04
N GLU A 136 -12.88 3.78 26.98
CA GLU A 136 -14.18 3.35 26.44
C GLU A 136 -14.99 2.59 27.49
N TRP A 137 -14.37 1.75 28.33
CA TRP A 137 -15.05 1.08 29.43
C TRP A 137 -15.48 2.05 30.54
N LYS A 138 -14.81 3.17 30.75
CA LYS A 138 -15.24 4.16 31.76
C LYS A 138 -16.37 5.04 31.24
N HIS A 139 -16.29 5.47 29.98
CA HIS A 139 -17.19 6.50 29.44
C HIS A 139 -18.25 5.98 28.46
N ASN A 140 -18.05 4.81 27.82
CA ASN A 140 -18.95 4.30 26.78
C ASN A 140 -19.00 2.76 26.73
N ARG A 141 -19.38 2.14 27.86
CA ARG A 141 -19.45 0.66 28.00
C ARG A 141 -20.36 0.00 26.99
N THR A 142 -21.50 0.61 26.69
CA THR A 142 -22.50 0.06 25.76
C THR A 142 -21.95 -0.07 24.36
N SER A 143 -21.29 0.98 23.84
CA SER A 143 -20.64 0.94 22.54
C SER A 143 -19.51 -0.10 22.50
N LEU A 144 -18.67 -0.16 23.55
CA LEU A 144 -17.60 -1.14 23.62
C LEU A 144 -18.14 -2.58 23.61
N ILE A 145 -19.13 -2.89 24.44
CA ILE A 145 -19.74 -4.22 24.49
C ILE A 145 -20.35 -4.57 23.13
N LEU A 146 -21.10 -3.64 22.53
CA LEU A 146 -21.69 -3.86 21.21
C LEU A 146 -20.63 -4.13 20.13
N LYS A 147 -19.52 -3.39 20.12
CA LYS A 147 -18.39 -3.63 19.21
C LYS A 147 -17.79 -5.03 19.43
N LEU A 148 -17.54 -5.43 20.68
CA LEU A 148 -16.95 -6.73 20.97
C LEU A 148 -17.90 -7.89 20.61
N THR A 149 -19.19 -7.77 20.93
CA THR A 149 -20.16 -8.82 20.62
C THR A 149 -20.38 -8.96 19.12
N THR A 150 -20.45 -7.86 18.38
CA THR A 150 -20.55 -7.90 16.90
C THR A 150 -19.33 -8.57 16.27
N VAL A 151 -18.12 -8.21 16.70
CA VAL A 151 -16.88 -8.87 16.22
C VAL A 151 -16.89 -10.36 16.54
N ALA A 152 -17.24 -10.73 17.78
CA ALA A 152 -17.32 -12.13 18.20
C ALA A 152 -18.36 -12.92 17.39
N ALA A 153 -19.54 -12.34 17.14
CA ALA A 153 -20.60 -12.96 16.36
C ALA A 153 -20.18 -13.20 14.90
N VAL A 154 -19.56 -12.20 14.26
CA VAL A 154 -19.07 -12.33 12.87
C VAL A 154 -17.95 -13.38 12.78
N ALA A 155 -16.99 -13.35 13.71
CA ALA A 155 -15.90 -14.32 13.74
C ALA A 155 -16.43 -15.75 13.94
N THR A 156 -17.36 -15.94 14.88
CA THR A 156 -17.99 -17.25 15.13
C THR A 156 -18.78 -17.72 13.91
N GLY A 157 -19.57 -16.82 13.28
CA GLY A 157 -20.30 -17.12 12.06
C GLY A 157 -19.38 -17.56 10.92
N ALA A 158 -18.27 -16.85 10.71
CA ALA A 158 -17.27 -17.21 9.71
C ALA A 158 -16.65 -18.59 9.99
N LEU A 159 -16.26 -18.89 11.25
CA LEU A 159 -15.72 -20.19 11.63
C LEU A 159 -16.72 -21.34 11.42
N VAL A 160 -18.00 -21.13 11.76
CA VAL A 160 -19.06 -22.11 11.54
C VAL A 160 -19.26 -22.37 10.05
N LEU A 161 -19.32 -21.31 9.23
CA LEU A 161 -19.46 -21.46 7.78
C LEU A 161 -18.27 -22.23 7.18
N LEU A 162 -17.04 -21.86 7.53
CA LEU A 162 -15.82 -22.52 7.05
C LEU A 162 -15.74 -23.98 7.49
N SER A 163 -16.13 -24.30 8.73
CA SER A 163 -16.13 -25.68 9.24
C SER A 163 -17.28 -26.55 8.69
N SER A 164 -18.42 -25.94 8.33
CA SER A 164 -19.56 -26.66 7.75
C SER A 164 -19.32 -27.15 6.31
N ASN A 165 -18.51 -26.42 5.54
CA ASN A 165 -18.22 -26.75 4.14
C ASN A 165 -17.34 -28.01 3.97
N GLY A 166 -16.66 -28.47 5.03
CA GLY A 166 -15.83 -29.68 5.02
C GLY A 166 -16.61 -31.01 5.00
N LYS A 167 -17.95 -31.00 5.08
CA LYS A 167 -18.78 -32.23 5.19
C LYS A 167 -19.48 -32.69 3.91
N LYS A 168 -19.14 -32.13 2.73
CA LYS A 168 -19.72 -32.56 1.44
C LYS A 168 -18.71 -33.18 0.47
N SER A 169 -18.10 -34.32 0.83
CA SER A 169 -17.52 -35.25 -0.16
C SER A 169 -17.30 -36.64 0.42
N LYS A 170 -18.30 -37.53 0.25
CA LYS A 170 -18.14 -39.00 0.09
C LYS A 170 -19.51 -39.67 -0.02
N LYS A 171 -20.09 -39.62 -1.23
CA LYS A 171 -20.99 -40.66 -1.75
C LYS A 171 -21.35 -40.36 -3.20
N ARG A 172 -20.54 -40.86 -4.13
CA ARG A 172 -21.04 -41.27 -5.45
C ARG A 172 -20.63 -42.72 -5.64
N LYS A 173 -21.60 -43.60 -5.34
CA LYS A 173 -21.57 -45.04 -5.67
C LYS A 173 -21.40 -45.15 -7.19
N GLY A 174 -20.44 -45.96 -7.63
CA GLY A 174 -20.21 -46.22 -9.04
C GLY A 174 -21.42 -46.87 -9.71
N TYR A 175 -21.88 -46.29 -10.80
CA TYR A 175 -22.64 -46.99 -11.83
C TYR A 175 -21.65 -47.39 -12.92
N ARG A 176 -21.45 -48.70 -13.07
CA ARG A 176 -20.62 -49.30 -14.10
C ARG A 176 -21.31 -49.15 -15.45
N SER A 177 -20.49 -48.79 -16.44
CA SER A 177 -20.60 -49.06 -17.87
C SER A 177 -21.61 -50.16 -18.23
N ALA A 178 -22.61 -49.81 -19.05
CA ALA A 178 -23.58 -50.73 -19.65
C ALA A 178 -23.95 -50.33 -21.10
N TYR A 179 -23.09 -49.58 -21.80
CA TYR A 179 -23.35 -49.16 -23.19
C TYR A 179 -22.11 -49.40 -24.05
N TYR A 180 -21.74 -50.67 -24.18
CA TYR A 180 -21.03 -51.20 -25.34
C TYR A 180 -21.66 -52.56 -25.62
N ASP A 181 -22.80 -52.54 -26.30
CA ASP A 181 -23.25 -53.61 -27.18
C ASP A 181 -24.28 -52.96 -28.12
N ASP A 182 -24.33 -53.46 -29.35
CA ASP A 182 -25.14 -53.02 -30.49
C ASP A 182 -24.68 -51.78 -31.27
N GLN A 183 -23.63 -51.98 -32.06
CA GLN A 183 -23.70 -51.64 -33.49
C GLN A 183 -23.20 -52.82 -34.33
N ALA A 184 -24.16 -53.57 -34.87
CA ALA A 184 -24.05 -54.45 -36.03
C ALA A 184 -25.09 -53.99 -37.07
#